data_AF-A0A1E4T903-F1
#
_entry.id   AF-A0A1E4T903-F1
#
_cell.length_a   1.000
_cell.length_b   1.000
_cell.length_c   1.000
_cell.angle_alpha   90.00
_cell.angle_beta   90.00
_cell.angle_gamma   90.00
#
_symmetry.space_group_name_H-M   'P 1'
#
loop_
_entity.id
_entity.type
_entity.pdbx_description
1 polymer ?
#
loop_
_entity_poly.entity_id
_entity_poly.type
_entity_poly.pdbx_seq_one_letter_code
_entity_poly.pdbx_strand_id
1 'polypeptide(L)'
;SDPENSEIIRSTYRDIKLNPQEKIDVENYLFQCFEEFQQIPCKLLAKSWIKLIEPKKQTQHPYKKGSESKPFWWPKECRHKEPDHLKKEERIQLLIGMIRQFKHRSLEFITAAELVCENQTFENGKFKRTGHLSKRKLDILFEMFKVLNCDKSVDEVSVIKPGKKYSSIVYTKKLISRKLQQKKHESL
;
A
#
# COMPACT_ATOMS: atom_id res chain seq x y z
N SER A 1 -0.57 -15.04 -17.68
CA SER A 1 -0.16 -13.68 -18.06
C SER A 1 1.17 -13.78 -18.76
N ASP A 2 1.34 -13.14 -19.91
CA ASP A 2 2.62 -13.11 -20.63
C ASP A 2 3.71 -12.42 -19.77
N PRO A 3 4.83 -13.10 -19.47
CA PRO A 3 5.93 -12.55 -18.68
C PRO A 3 6.45 -11.22 -19.23
N GLU A 4 6.52 -11.07 -20.54
CA GLU A 4 7.05 -9.87 -21.20
C GLU A 4 6.14 -8.66 -20.96
N ASN A 5 4.82 -8.87 -20.98
CA ASN A 5 3.85 -7.82 -20.64
C ASN A 5 3.95 -7.40 -19.17
N SER A 6 4.26 -8.34 -18.26
CA SER A 6 4.43 -8.03 -16.84
C SER A 6 5.69 -7.18 -16.57
N GLU A 7 6.77 -7.44 -17.30
CA GLU A 7 8.02 -6.70 -17.24
C GLU A 7 7.89 -5.31 -17.88
N ILE A 8 7.18 -5.21 -19.02
CA ILE A 8 6.85 -3.92 -19.65
C ILE A 8 6.04 -3.04 -18.69
N ILE A 9 5.02 -3.60 -18.02
CA ILE A 9 4.22 -2.86 -17.03
C ILE A 9 5.10 -2.37 -15.88
N ARG A 10 5.96 -3.22 -15.31
CA ARG A 10 6.88 -2.79 -14.25
C ARG A 10 7.82 -1.68 -14.72
N SER A 11 8.36 -1.80 -15.95
CA SER A 11 9.24 -0.78 -16.56
C SER A 11 8.53 0.54 -16.87
N THR A 12 7.19 0.58 -16.91
CA THR A 12 6.43 1.82 -17.17
C THR A 12 6.34 2.72 -15.94
N TYR A 13 6.65 2.20 -14.75
CA TYR A 13 6.69 3.01 -13.55
C TYR A 13 7.98 3.83 -13.52
N ARG A 14 7.84 5.14 -13.27
CA ARG A 14 9.00 5.99 -13.04
C ARG A 14 9.56 5.62 -11.68
N ASP A 15 10.87 5.46 -11.58
CA ASP A 15 11.55 5.26 -10.32
C ASP A 15 12.07 6.59 -9.77
N ILE A 16 12.28 6.63 -8.45
CA ILE A 16 13.00 7.66 -7.73
C ILE A 16 14.10 7.02 -6.90
N LYS A 17 15.15 7.80 -6.64
CA LYS A 17 16.16 7.47 -5.65
C LYS A 17 15.69 7.96 -4.28
N LEU A 18 15.81 7.11 -3.28
CA LEU A 18 15.44 7.39 -1.91
C LEU A 18 16.58 6.95 -1.00
N ASN A 19 16.97 7.76 -0.02
CA ASN A 19 17.85 7.31 1.04
C ASN A 19 17.00 6.59 2.12
N PRO A 20 17.16 5.27 2.34
CA PRO A 20 16.33 4.54 3.30
C PRO A 20 16.67 4.85 4.77
N GLN A 21 17.78 5.55 5.04
CA GLN A 21 18.15 5.98 6.40
C GLN A 21 17.57 7.35 6.75
N GLU A 22 17.20 8.17 5.76
CA GLU A 22 16.61 9.49 5.98
C GLU A 22 15.14 9.36 6.39
N LYS A 23 14.91 9.46 7.71
CA LYS A 23 13.59 9.21 8.32
C LYS A 23 12.46 10.03 7.68
N ILE A 24 12.72 11.33 7.42
CA ILE A 24 11.73 12.26 6.86
C ILE A 24 11.37 11.85 5.43
N ASP A 25 12.36 11.51 4.61
CA ASP A 25 12.16 11.11 3.22
C ASP A 25 11.41 9.79 3.14
N VAL A 26 11.76 8.82 3.98
CA VAL A 26 11.04 7.55 4.09
C VAL A 26 9.59 7.79 4.54
N GLU A 27 9.35 8.62 5.54
CA GLU A 27 7.99 8.92 6.00
C GLU A 27 7.14 9.59 4.92
N ASN A 28 7.72 10.56 4.20
CA ASN A 28 7.08 11.23 3.07
C ASN A 28 6.78 10.24 1.93
N TYR A 29 7.71 9.35 1.61
CA TYR A 29 7.52 8.31 0.61
C TYR A 29 6.34 7.39 0.97
N LEU A 30 6.33 6.84 2.19
CA LEU A 30 5.27 5.95 2.66
C LEU A 30 3.90 6.64 2.67
N PHE A 31 3.86 7.92 3.05
CA PHE A 31 2.64 8.72 3.01
C PHE A 31 2.10 8.85 1.58
N GLN A 32 2.96 9.20 0.62
CA GLN A 32 2.56 9.32 -0.79
C GLN A 32 2.10 7.99 -1.39
N CYS A 33 2.72 6.87 -1.01
CA CYS A 33 2.28 5.53 -1.40
C CYS A 33 0.84 5.25 -0.93
N PHE A 34 0.54 5.44 0.35
CA PHE A 34 -0.81 5.23 0.87
C PHE A 34 -1.81 6.30 0.38
N GLU A 35 -1.35 7.49 0.02
CA GLU A 35 -2.21 8.47 -0.64
C GLU A 35 -2.63 8.01 -2.05
N GLU A 36 -1.71 7.39 -2.81
CA GLU A 36 -2.02 6.80 -4.11
C GLU A 36 -3.03 5.65 -3.99
N PHE A 37 -3.01 4.90 -2.89
CA PHE A 37 -3.93 3.78 -2.66
C PHE A 37 -5.38 4.25 -2.50
N GLN A 38 -5.61 5.52 -2.15
CA GLN A 38 -6.93 6.10 -1.91
C GLN A 38 -7.67 5.48 -0.70
N GLN A 39 -8.87 5.99 -0.44
CA GLN A 39 -9.60 5.73 0.79
C GLN A 39 -9.99 4.26 0.98
N ILE A 40 -10.59 3.64 -0.04
CA ILE A 40 -11.17 2.30 0.07
C ILE A 40 -10.08 1.24 0.35
N PRO A 41 -8.99 1.17 -0.44
CA PRO A 41 -7.91 0.21 -0.17
C PRO A 41 -7.27 0.44 1.20
N CYS A 42 -7.02 1.69 1.59
CA CYS A 42 -6.47 1.99 2.91
C CYS A 42 -7.37 1.55 4.07
N LYS A 43 -8.71 1.66 3.94
CA LYS A 43 -9.66 1.14 4.95
C LYS A 43 -9.56 -0.38 5.06
N LEU A 44 -9.52 -1.06 3.93
CA LEU A 44 -9.50 -2.52 3.87
C LEU A 44 -8.17 -3.10 4.38
N LEU A 45 -7.03 -2.52 3.96
CA LEU A 45 -5.71 -2.88 4.47
C LEU A 45 -5.64 -2.70 5.98
N ALA A 46 -6.11 -1.55 6.50
CA ALA A 46 -6.10 -1.30 7.94
C ALA A 46 -6.94 -2.36 8.69
N LYS A 47 -8.15 -2.68 8.22
CA LYS A 47 -8.97 -3.73 8.84
C LYS A 47 -8.28 -5.11 8.81
N SER A 48 -7.71 -5.48 7.66
CA SER A 48 -7.01 -6.75 7.46
C SER A 48 -5.79 -6.87 8.38
N TRP A 49 -4.93 -5.85 8.39
CA TRP A 49 -3.70 -5.83 9.18
C TRP A 49 -3.95 -5.70 10.68
N ILE A 50 -4.97 -4.96 11.13
CA ILE A 50 -5.37 -4.95 12.55
C ILE A 50 -5.74 -6.36 13.01
N LYS A 51 -6.48 -7.14 12.19
CA LYS A 51 -6.82 -8.52 12.51
C LYS A 51 -5.59 -9.44 12.50
N LEU A 52 -4.64 -9.20 11.59
CA LEU A 52 -3.38 -9.94 11.49
C LEU A 52 -2.46 -9.70 12.70
N ILE A 53 -2.40 -8.45 13.16
CA ILE A 53 -1.58 -8.04 14.31
C ILE A 53 -2.25 -8.46 15.62
N GLU A 54 -3.57 -8.28 15.72
CA GLU A 54 -4.34 -8.48 16.94
C GLU A 54 -5.65 -9.24 16.62
N PRO A 55 -5.61 -10.58 16.49
CA PRO A 55 -6.79 -11.39 16.14
C PRO A 55 -7.95 -11.24 17.14
N LYS A 56 -7.66 -10.96 18.41
CA LYS A 56 -8.64 -10.76 19.49
C LYS A 56 -8.89 -9.26 19.79
N LYS A 57 -8.66 -8.38 18.80
CA LYS A 57 -8.76 -6.91 18.94
C LYS A 57 -10.06 -6.44 19.58
N GLN A 58 -11.18 -7.02 19.20
CA GLN A 58 -12.49 -6.55 19.66
C GLN A 58 -12.76 -6.86 21.13
N THR A 59 -12.22 -7.96 21.66
CA THR A 59 -12.38 -8.32 23.07
C THR A 59 -11.32 -7.64 23.95
N GLN A 60 -10.06 -7.58 23.49
CA GLN A 60 -8.96 -7.01 24.29
C GLN A 60 -8.89 -5.48 24.22
N HIS A 61 -9.18 -4.90 23.05
CA HIS A 61 -9.00 -3.47 22.78
C HIS A 61 -10.25 -2.87 22.12
N PRO A 62 -11.44 -2.90 22.75
CA PRO A 62 -12.68 -2.48 22.11
C PRO A 62 -12.71 -0.97 21.84
N TYR A 63 -13.14 -0.55 20.64
CA TYR A 63 -13.17 0.88 20.25
C TYR A 63 -14.07 1.75 21.15
N LYS A 64 -15.13 1.18 21.75
CA LYS A 64 -16.03 1.91 22.67
C LYS A 64 -15.35 2.47 23.92
N LYS A 65 -14.21 1.91 24.32
CA LYS A 65 -13.39 2.38 25.43
C LYS A 65 -12.35 3.44 25.00
N GLY A 66 -12.37 3.85 23.73
CA GLY A 66 -11.55 4.94 23.22
C GLY A 66 -10.06 4.77 23.53
N SER A 67 -9.41 5.83 24.01
CA SER A 67 -7.98 5.84 24.30
C SER A 67 -7.57 4.87 25.42
N GLU A 68 -8.45 4.56 26.38
CA GLU A 68 -8.14 3.67 27.52
C GLU A 68 -7.88 2.23 27.10
N SER A 69 -8.48 1.79 25.99
CA SER A 69 -8.29 0.45 25.43
C SER A 69 -7.37 0.44 24.20
N LYS A 70 -6.69 1.55 23.91
CA LYS A 70 -5.81 1.66 22.74
C LYS A 70 -4.63 0.68 22.90
N PRO A 71 -4.37 -0.22 21.93
CA PRO A 71 -3.23 -1.12 22.02
C PRO A 71 -1.91 -0.35 21.86
N PHE A 72 -0.83 -0.89 22.43
CA PHE A 72 0.48 -0.22 22.47
C PHE A 72 1.05 0.11 21.07
N TRP A 73 0.71 -0.69 20.06
CA TRP A 73 1.16 -0.50 18.67
C TRP A 73 0.33 0.53 17.89
N TRP A 74 -0.81 0.98 18.42
CA TRP A 74 -1.61 2.02 17.76
C TRP A 74 -0.95 3.39 17.95
N PRO A 75 -0.75 4.20 16.89
CA PRO A 75 -0.05 5.47 17.03
C PRO A 75 -0.73 6.40 18.05
N LYS A 76 0.08 7.03 18.92
CA LYS A 76 -0.40 7.92 19.99
C LYS A 76 -1.28 9.04 19.45
N GLU A 77 -0.84 9.66 18.36
CA GLU A 77 -1.51 10.78 17.69
C GLU A 77 -2.79 10.39 16.94
N CYS A 78 -3.04 9.08 16.71
CA CYS A 78 -4.24 8.62 16.02
C CYS A 78 -5.34 8.28 17.02
N ARG A 79 -6.56 8.75 16.77
CA ARG A 79 -7.73 8.35 17.57
C ARG A 79 -7.94 6.83 17.49
N HIS A 80 -8.32 6.21 18.61
CA HIS A 80 -8.64 4.78 18.63
C HIS A 80 -10.08 4.56 18.15
N LYS A 81 -10.27 4.54 16.83
CA LYS A 81 -11.54 4.28 16.15
C LYS A 81 -11.36 3.26 15.04
N GLU A 82 -12.45 2.65 14.59
CA GLU A 82 -12.42 1.80 13.41
C GLU A 82 -11.87 2.56 12.19
N PRO A 83 -11.15 1.88 11.28
CA PRO A 83 -10.53 2.53 10.12
C PRO A 83 -11.47 3.37 9.24
N ASP A 84 -12.76 3.03 9.21
CA ASP A 84 -13.76 3.77 8.43
C ASP A 84 -14.09 5.14 9.03
N HIS A 85 -13.89 5.29 10.34
CA HIS A 85 -14.20 6.48 11.12
C HIS A 85 -12.96 7.37 11.37
N LEU A 86 -11.79 6.97 10.88
CA LEU A 86 -10.58 7.78 10.92
C LEU A 86 -10.56 8.82 9.79
N LYS A 87 -9.98 9.99 10.07
CA LYS A 87 -9.63 10.94 9.00
C LYS A 87 -8.58 10.30 8.07
N LYS A 88 -8.44 10.85 6.86
CA LYS A 88 -7.49 10.33 5.87
C LYS A 88 -6.07 10.25 6.44
N GLU A 89 -5.63 11.32 7.07
CA GLU A 89 -4.29 11.50 7.61
C GLU A 89 -4.04 10.51 8.76
N GLU A 90 -4.99 10.38 9.69
CA GLU A 90 -4.91 9.40 10.79
C GLU A 90 -4.87 7.96 10.27
N ARG A 91 -5.65 7.64 9.22
CA ARG A 91 -5.64 6.30 8.64
C ARG A 91 -4.30 5.97 7.99
N ILE A 92 -3.72 6.92 7.25
CA ILE A 92 -2.40 6.74 6.63
C ILE A 92 -1.34 6.58 7.72
N GLN A 93 -1.37 7.40 8.76
CA GLN A 93 -0.44 7.30 9.90
C GLN A 93 -0.58 5.97 10.65
N LEU A 94 -1.80 5.45 10.82
CA LEU A 94 -2.04 4.11 11.34
C LEU A 94 -1.39 3.02 10.48
N LEU A 95 -1.57 3.08 9.15
CA LEU A 95 -0.96 2.12 8.23
C LEU A 95 0.57 2.18 8.27
N ILE A 96 1.15 3.38 8.22
CA ILE A 96 2.60 3.60 8.34
C ILE A 96 3.13 3.05 9.66
N GLY A 97 2.46 3.37 10.77
CA GLY A 97 2.83 2.86 12.10
C GLY A 97 2.87 1.34 12.13
N MET A 98 1.86 0.66 11.59
CA MET A 98 1.81 -0.80 11.53
C MET A 98 2.95 -1.38 10.69
N ILE A 99 3.15 -0.92 9.45
CA ILE A 99 4.21 -1.50 8.60
C ILE A 99 5.61 -1.21 9.15
N ARG A 100 5.83 -0.10 9.85
CA ARG A 100 7.11 0.21 10.50
C ARG A 100 7.36 -0.68 11.71
N GLN A 101 6.36 -0.82 12.57
CA GLN A 101 6.46 -1.62 13.79
C GLN A 101 6.60 -3.11 13.50
N PHE A 102 5.90 -3.59 12.47
CA PHE A 102 5.82 -5.01 12.11
C PHE A 102 6.53 -5.33 10.79
N LYS A 103 7.55 -4.56 10.41
CA LYS A 103 8.27 -4.72 9.14
C LYS A 103 8.90 -6.09 8.89
N HIS A 104 9.20 -6.82 9.98
CA HIS A 104 9.69 -8.21 9.95
C HIS A 104 8.61 -9.22 9.51
N ARG A 105 7.33 -8.85 9.55
CA ARG A 105 6.18 -9.64 9.09
C ARG A 105 5.75 -9.25 7.67
N SER A 106 6.65 -8.70 6.86
CA SER A 106 6.34 -8.17 5.53
C SER A 106 5.58 -9.17 4.66
N LEU A 107 5.98 -10.45 4.67
CA LEU A 107 5.31 -11.51 3.91
C LEU A 107 3.83 -11.66 4.31
N GLU A 108 3.53 -11.72 5.61
CA GLU A 108 2.16 -11.84 6.11
C GLU A 108 1.31 -10.62 5.73
N PHE A 109 1.88 -9.42 5.81
CA PHE A 109 1.19 -8.17 5.43
C PHE A 109 0.86 -8.14 3.94
N ILE A 110 1.79 -8.58 3.10
CA ILE A 110 1.64 -8.63 1.65
C ILE A 110 0.60 -9.69 1.27
N THR A 111 0.69 -10.90 1.80
CA THR A 111 -0.31 -11.95 1.56
C THR A 111 -1.70 -11.49 2.02
N ALA A 112 -1.80 -10.85 3.19
CA ALA A 112 -3.06 -10.29 3.66
C ALA A 112 -3.60 -9.18 2.75
N ALA A 113 -2.73 -8.41 2.09
CA ALA A 113 -3.12 -7.39 1.13
C ALA A 113 -3.60 -8.01 -0.20
N GLU A 114 -2.97 -9.06 -0.71
CA GLU A 114 -3.41 -9.75 -1.94
C GLU A 114 -4.84 -10.31 -1.82
N LEU A 115 -5.22 -10.73 -0.60
CA LEU A 115 -6.55 -11.25 -0.28
C LEU A 115 -7.61 -10.16 -0.04
N VAL A 116 -7.23 -8.87 -0.02
CA VAL A 116 -8.19 -7.77 0.13
C VAL A 116 -8.94 -7.52 -1.18
N CYS A 117 -10.27 -7.50 -1.11
CA CYS A 117 -11.14 -7.12 -2.22
C CYS A 117 -11.62 -5.66 -2.10
N GLU A 118 -11.28 -4.82 -3.07
CA GLU A 118 -11.55 -3.38 -3.18
C GLU A 118 -13.02 -3.03 -3.48
N ASN A 119 -13.78 -3.87 -4.19
CA ASN A 119 -15.17 -3.57 -4.57
C ASN A 119 -16.16 -4.40 -3.75
N GLN A 120 -17.25 -3.75 -3.37
CA GLN A 120 -18.46 -4.40 -2.89
C GLN A 120 -19.55 -4.08 -3.90
N THR A 121 -19.85 -5.02 -4.80
CA THR A 121 -20.99 -4.92 -5.71
C THR A 121 -22.18 -5.60 -5.06
N PHE A 122 -23.36 -5.01 -5.17
CA PHE A 122 -24.60 -5.67 -4.77
C PHE A 122 -25.24 -6.23 -6.03
N GLU A 123 -25.23 -7.55 -6.18
CA GLU A 123 -25.82 -8.27 -7.32
C GLU A 123 -26.75 -9.35 -6.77
N ASN A 124 -27.95 -9.48 -7.33
CA ASN A 124 -28.94 -10.51 -6.97
C ASN A 124 -29.24 -10.59 -5.46
N GLY A 125 -29.36 -9.45 -4.77
CA GLY A 125 -29.67 -9.42 -3.34
C GLY A 125 -28.50 -9.82 -2.42
N LYS A 126 -27.28 -10.02 -2.97
CA LYS A 126 -26.09 -10.43 -2.21
C LYS A 126 -24.96 -9.42 -2.40
N PHE A 127 -24.21 -9.15 -1.32
CA PHE A 127 -22.93 -8.45 -1.42
C PHE A 127 -21.89 -9.38 -2.06
N LYS A 128 -21.48 -9.08 -3.29
CA LYS A 128 -20.29 -9.63 -3.92
C LYS A 128 -19.09 -8.75 -3.60
N ARG A 129 -18.03 -9.37 -3.10
CA ARG A 129 -16.72 -8.73 -3.02
C ARG A 129 -15.98 -9.00 -4.33
N THR A 130 -15.69 -7.96 -5.11
CA THR A 130 -14.97 -8.08 -6.39
C THR A 130 -13.78 -7.12 -6.42
N GLY A 131 -12.81 -7.32 -7.32
CA GLY A 131 -11.65 -6.44 -7.49
C GLY A 131 -10.59 -6.58 -6.41
N HIS A 132 -9.41 -7.10 -6.73
CA HIS A 132 -8.27 -7.14 -5.82
C HIS A 132 -7.50 -5.81 -5.86
N LEU A 133 -6.55 -5.61 -4.94
CA LEU A 133 -5.56 -4.56 -5.12
C LEU A 133 -4.90 -4.71 -6.50
N SER A 134 -4.73 -3.58 -7.19
CA SER A 134 -4.06 -3.62 -8.49
C SER A 134 -2.61 -4.07 -8.33
N LYS A 135 -2.06 -4.68 -9.39
CA LYS A 135 -0.64 -5.08 -9.43
C LYS A 135 0.30 -3.94 -9.03
N ARG A 136 0.01 -2.71 -9.49
CA ARG A 136 0.77 -1.51 -9.10
C ARG A 136 0.78 -1.25 -7.60
N LYS A 137 -0.39 -1.34 -6.94
CA LYS A 137 -0.49 -1.10 -5.49
C LYS A 137 0.28 -2.17 -4.72
N LEU A 138 0.21 -3.43 -5.17
CA LEU A 138 1.00 -4.51 -4.59
C LEU A 138 2.50 -4.25 -4.79
N ASP A 139 2.95 -3.90 -6.00
CA ASP A 139 4.35 -3.58 -6.28
C ASP A 139 4.86 -2.42 -5.43
N ILE A 140 4.06 -1.35 -5.26
CA ILE A 140 4.39 -0.25 -4.35
C ILE A 140 4.51 -0.77 -2.91
N LEU A 141 3.59 -1.62 -2.44
CA LEU A 141 3.66 -2.18 -1.10
C LEU A 141 4.93 -3.02 -0.88
N PHE A 142 5.35 -3.80 -1.88
CA PHE A 142 6.62 -4.51 -1.85
C PHE A 142 7.81 -3.53 -1.72
N GLU A 143 7.84 -2.47 -2.52
CA GLU A 143 8.91 -1.45 -2.43
C GLU A 143 8.92 -0.73 -1.07
N MET A 144 7.76 -0.49 -0.45
CA MET A 144 7.67 0.07 0.90
C MET A 144 8.35 -0.84 1.94
N PHE A 145 8.11 -2.16 1.89
CA PHE A 145 8.79 -3.10 2.77
C PHE A 145 10.28 -3.27 2.44
N LYS A 146 10.65 -3.14 1.16
CA LYS A 146 12.06 -3.09 0.75
C LYS A 146 12.80 -1.94 1.42
N VAL A 147 12.24 -0.73 1.35
CA VAL A 147 12.80 0.48 2.00
C VAL A 147 12.91 0.27 3.52
N LEU A 148 11.83 -0.22 4.16
CA LEU A 148 11.80 -0.37 5.62
C LEU A 148 12.78 -1.44 6.15
N ASN A 149 13.11 -2.43 5.33
CA ASN A 149 14.00 -3.54 5.68
C ASN A 149 15.38 -3.43 5.01
N CYS A 150 15.71 -2.30 4.38
CA CYS A 150 17.06 -2.06 3.86
C CYS A 150 18.10 -2.13 4.98
N ASP A 151 19.28 -2.64 4.65
CA ASP A 151 20.44 -2.59 5.54
C ASP A 151 20.81 -1.13 5.84
N LYS A 152 21.36 -0.88 7.03
CA LYS A 152 21.84 0.45 7.44
C LYS A 152 22.99 0.95 6.58
N SER A 153 23.74 0.05 5.93
CA SER A 153 24.81 0.41 5.01
C SER A 153 24.32 0.95 3.67
N VAL A 154 23.03 0.79 3.36
CA VAL A 154 22.45 1.27 2.10
C VAL A 154 22.05 2.74 2.27
N ASP A 155 22.68 3.60 1.48
CA ASP A 155 22.46 5.05 1.41
C ASP A 155 21.52 5.45 0.27
N GLU A 156 21.32 4.58 -0.72
CA GLU A 156 20.41 4.83 -1.83
C GLU A 156 19.67 3.56 -2.29
N VAL A 157 18.36 3.67 -2.50
CA VAL A 157 17.52 2.64 -3.09
C VAL A 157 16.64 3.21 -4.21
N SER A 158 16.56 2.49 -5.34
CA SER A 158 15.61 2.79 -6.41
C SER A 158 14.25 2.21 -6.06
N VAL A 159 13.21 3.03 -6.06
CA VAL A 159 11.83 2.62 -5.75
C VAL A 159 10.84 3.24 -6.72
N ILE A 160 9.70 2.56 -6.89
CA ILE A 160 8.60 3.06 -7.71
C ILE A 160 8.14 4.42 -7.18
N LYS A 161 8.08 5.42 -8.06
CA LYS A 161 7.55 6.74 -7.76
C LYS A 161 6.04 6.65 -7.47
N PRO A 162 5.59 7.04 -6.27
CA PRO A 162 4.17 7.10 -5.98
C PRO A 162 3.52 8.36 -6.58
N GLY A 163 2.21 8.35 -6.67
CA GLY A 163 1.37 9.47 -7.08
C GLY A 163 0.17 9.04 -7.92
N LYS A 164 -0.98 9.67 -7.67
CA LYS A 164 -2.28 9.38 -8.34
C LYS A 164 -2.21 9.41 -9.87
N LYS A 165 -1.33 10.24 -10.44
CA LYS A 165 -1.08 10.29 -11.89
C LYS A 165 -0.63 8.94 -12.45
N TYR A 166 0.22 8.24 -11.70
CA TYR A 166 0.86 7.00 -12.13
C TYR A 166 -0.03 5.78 -11.93
N SER A 167 -1.04 5.84 -11.06
CA SER A 167 -2.07 4.80 -10.91
C SER A 167 -3.21 4.88 -11.94
N SER A 168 -3.26 5.92 -12.77
CA SER A 168 -4.30 6.06 -13.80
C SER A 168 -4.13 5.04 -14.92
N ILE A 169 -5.18 4.23 -15.17
CA ILE A 169 -5.23 3.27 -16.29
C ILE A 169 -4.93 3.97 -17.62
N VAL A 170 -5.43 5.19 -17.80
CA VAL A 170 -5.21 6.00 -19.01
C VAL A 170 -3.72 6.34 -19.17
N TYR A 171 -3.06 6.74 -18.08
CA TYR A 171 -1.63 7.05 -18.09
C TYR A 171 -0.81 5.81 -18.46
N THR A 172 -1.10 4.67 -17.83
CA THR A 172 -0.40 3.39 -18.08
C THR A 172 -0.57 2.94 -19.53
N LYS A 173 -1.80 2.95 -20.07
CA LYS A 173 -2.06 2.60 -21.48
C LYS A 173 -1.25 3.47 -22.43
N LYS A 174 -1.27 4.79 -22.24
CA LYS A 174 -0.52 5.75 -23.07
C LYS A 174 0.99 5.49 -23.03
N LEU A 175 1.53 5.12 -21.86
CA LEU A 175 2.95 4.87 -21.69
C LEU A 175 3.40 3.55 -22.34
N ILE A 176 2.60 2.49 -22.17
CA ILE A 176 2.81 1.20 -22.84
C ILE A 176 2.80 1.39 -24.36
N SER A 177 1.80 2.09 -24.91
CA SER A 177 1.72 2.34 -26.36
C SER A 177 2.97 3.04 -26.90
N ARG A 178 3.49 4.05 -26.19
CA ARG A 178 4.72 4.75 -26.59
C ARG A 178 5.95 3.84 -26.57
N LYS A 179 6.11 3.01 -25.52
CA LYS A 179 7.24 2.07 -25.43
C LYS A 179 7.19 1.00 -26.52
N LEU A 180 6.01 0.48 -26.84
CA LEU A 180 5.84 -0.48 -27.93
C LEU A 180 6.17 0.15 -29.29
N GLN A 181 5.80 1.42 -29.51
CA GLN A 181 6.18 2.16 -30.72
C GLN A 181 7.70 2.37 -30.81
N GLN A 182 8.35 2.71 -29.69
CA GLN A 182 9.79 2.92 -29.65
C GLN A 182 10.57 1.63 -29.91
N LYS A 183 10.20 0.51 -29.26
CA LYS A 183 10.80 -0.81 -29.53
C LYS A 183 10.69 -1.21 -31.00
N LYS A 184 9.53 -0.98 -31.63
CA LYS A 184 9.34 -1.26 -33.07
C LYS A 184 10.26 -0.42 -33.96
N HIS A 185 10.56 0.81 -33.55
CA HIS A 185 11.46 1.68 -34.30
C HIS A 185 12.93 1.31 -34.11
N GLU A 186 13.32 0.82 -32.92
CA GLU A 186 14.68 0.35 -32.62
C GLU A 186 15.00 -1.02 -33.23
N SER A 187 13.98 -1.79 -33.64
CA SER A 187 14.12 -3.08 -34.30
C SER A 187 14.13 -3.03 -35.85
N LEU A 188 14.10 -1.82 -36.42
CA LEU A 188 14.16 -1.53 -37.87
C LEU A 188 15.52 -0.90 -38.20
#